data_AF-A0A1B6H6R3-F1
#
_entry.id   AF-A0A1B6H6R3-F1
#
_cell.length_a   1.000
_cell.length_b   1.000
_cell.length_c   1.000
_cell.angle_alpha   90.00
_cell.angle_beta   90.00
_cell.angle_gamma   90.00
#
_symmetry.space_group_name_H-M   'P 1'
#
loop_
_entity.id
_entity.type
_entity.pdbx_description
1 polymer ?
#
loop_
_entity_poly.entity_id
_entity_poly.type
_entity_poly.pdbx_seq_one_letter_code
_entity_poly.pdbx_strand_id
1 'polypeptide(L)'
;MASEKHKELAAFIKGVHQNLRLQSRSVGAERAWSEHCQQTHVLEKYAENMKLLATEFWEKNNSKESDLCRIKWVVNQCEEYFYKSGYVSATAKENKLSTRYLNKPVKQVELSGDVLKLLDVGSCYNPFSNFSIFEVTALDLMPATSDVIKCDFLSVNIDIDAKIIENPCFDLPAEHFDVVVFSLLLEYFPFSDQRFRCCANAYELLKPGGLLFILTPDSKHATANSKVMKSWRYALASLGFWRVSYQKLRHLHCMAYRKCVDPQVSRSWLVAQECQELPETLMCIPQDFHDYCDTSADVALLPERCDVDNSLLADTFSSLPDVDVFS
;
A
#
# COMPACT_ATOMS: atom_id res chain seq x y z
N MET A 1 -5.56 26.44 -5.62
CA MET A 1 -5.50 25.78 -6.94
C MET A 1 -4.08 25.26 -7.09
N ALA A 2 -3.90 24.04 -7.59
CA ALA A 2 -2.58 23.46 -7.74
C ALA A 2 -1.70 24.27 -8.70
N SER A 3 -0.44 24.46 -8.32
CA SER A 3 0.54 25.18 -9.16
C SER A 3 0.86 24.39 -10.42
N GLU A 4 1.40 25.06 -11.44
CA GLU A 4 1.77 24.38 -12.70
C GLU A 4 2.82 23.29 -12.46
N LYS A 5 3.82 23.58 -11.63
CA LYS A 5 4.83 22.61 -11.19
C LYS A 5 4.19 21.38 -10.52
N HIS A 6 3.19 21.57 -9.66
CA HIS A 6 2.47 20.45 -9.03
C HIS A 6 1.81 19.55 -10.11
N LYS A 7 1.10 20.16 -11.07
CA LYS A 7 0.42 19.42 -12.13
C LYS A 7 1.39 18.65 -13.02
N GLU A 8 2.52 19.25 -13.39
CA GLU A 8 3.56 18.63 -14.22
C GLU A 8 4.15 17.38 -13.55
N LEU A 9 4.55 17.49 -12.27
CA LEU A 9 5.09 16.38 -11.50
C LEU A 9 4.08 15.22 -11.42
N ALA A 10 2.82 15.55 -11.08
CA ALA A 10 1.74 14.57 -10.99
C ALA A 10 1.41 13.94 -12.35
N ALA A 11 1.48 14.71 -13.45
CA ALA A 11 1.24 14.20 -14.80
C ALA A 11 2.30 13.18 -15.23
N PHE A 12 3.58 13.41 -14.90
CA PHE A 12 4.65 12.47 -15.20
C PHE A 12 4.44 11.12 -14.50
N ILE A 13 4.18 11.15 -13.18
CA ILE A 13 3.92 9.92 -12.38
C ILE A 13 2.76 9.11 -12.96
N LYS A 14 1.67 9.77 -13.33
CA LYS A 14 0.53 9.12 -13.99
C LYS A 14 0.90 8.50 -15.33
N GLY A 15 1.69 9.21 -16.14
CA GLY A 15 2.17 8.71 -17.42
C GLY A 15 2.93 7.39 -17.28
N VAL A 16 3.77 7.28 -16.25
CA VAL A 16 4.50 6.03 -15.92
C VAL A 16 3.53 4.90 -15.56
N HIS A 17 2.56 5.17 -14.67
CA HIS A 17 1.54 4.21 -14.24
C HIS A 17 0.64 3.73 -15.39
N GLN A 18 0.27 4.65 -16.28
CA GLN A 18 -0.55 4.36 -17.45
C GLN A 18 0.22 3.55 -18.47
N ASN A 19 1.47 3.93 -18.76
CA ASN A 19 2.33 3.18 -19.67
C ASN A 19 2.52 1.74 -19.17
N LEU A 20 2.84 1.54 -17.89
CA LEU A 20 2.97 0.20 -17.33
C LEU A 20 1.69 -0.63 -17.51
N ARG A 21 0.51 -0.04 -17.27
CA ARG A 21 -0.77 -0.73 -17.51
C ARG A 21 -0.97 -1.10 -18.98
N LEU A 22 -0.71 -0.19 -19.92
CA LEU A 22 -0.84 -0.44 -21.35
C LEU A 22 0.12 -1.56 -21.80
N GLN A 23 1.39 -1.49 -21.40
CA GLN A 23 2.37 -2.53 -21.70
C GLN A 23 1.94 -3.87 -21.12
N SER A 24 1.46 -3.90 -19.88
CA SER A 24 1.04 -5.12 -19.21
C SER A 24 -0.15 -5.82 -19.89
N ARG A 25 -1.03 -5.07 -20.56
CA ARG A 25 -2.12 -5.62 -21.40
C ARG A 25 -1.60 -6.14 -22.73
N SER A 26 -0.55 -5.53 -23.27
CA SER A 26 0.05 -5.91 -24.56
C SER A 26 0.95 -7.15 -24.45
N VAL A 27 1.86 -7.19 -23.46
CA VAL A 27 2.91 -8.22 -23.35
C VAL A 27 2.76 -9.14 -22.14
N GLY A 28 1.74 -8.91 -21.29
CA GLY A 28 1.49 -9.64 -20.06
C GLY A 28 2.15 -8.99 -18.83
N ALA A 29 1.57 -9.26 -17.65
CA ALA A 29 1.93 -8.63 -16.37
C ALA A 29 3.42 -8.78 -16.01
N GLU A 30 3.94 -10.01 -16.03
CA GLU A 30 5.30 -10.30 -15.56
C GLU A 30 6.36 -9.73 -16.51
N ARG A 31 6.13 -9.83 -17.82
CA ARG A 31 7.05 -9.27 -18.81
C ARG A 31 7.07 -7.75 -18.75
N ALA A 32 5.91 -7.10 -18.68
CA ALA A 32 5.82 -5.65 -18.57
C ALA A 32 6.48 -5.13 -17.28
N TRP A 33 6.30 -5.84 -16.15
CA TRP A 33 6.98 -5.50 -14.90
C TRP A 33 8.51 -5.61 -15.04
N SER A 34 8.99 -6.74 -15.57
CA SER A 34 10.43 -6.96 -15.79
C SER A 34 11.06 -5.90 -16.70
N GLU A 35 10.39 -5.54 -17.80
CA GLU A 35 10.86 -4.50 -18.72
C GLU A 35 10.80 -3.11 -18.06
N HIS A 36 9.78 -2.84 -17.25
CA HIS A 36 9.65 -1.59 -16.49
C HIS A 36 10.74 -1.40 -15.44
N CYS A 37 11.12 -2.45 -14.71
CA CYS A 37 12.21 -2.43 -13.73
C CYS A 37 13.58 -2.09 -14.36
N GLN A 38 13.74 -2.26 -15.68
CA GLN A 38 14.96 -1.94 -16.42
C GLN A 38 15.01 -0.47 -16.90
N GLN A 39 13.92 0.29 -16.79
CA GLN A 39 13.84 1.68 -17.27
C GLN A 39 14.45 2.67 -16.27
N THR A 40 15.75 2.56 -16.02
CA THR A 40 16.47 3.33 -14.98
C THR A 40 16.18 4.83 -15.01
N HIS A 41 16.34 5.48 -16.17
CA HIS A 41 16.09 6.92 -16.31
C HIS A 41 14.64 7.33 -16.00
N VAL A 42 13.66 6.49 -16.37
CA VAL A 42 12.23 6.77 -16.08
C VAL A 42 11.98 6.64 -14.59
N LEU A 43 12.54 5.61 -13.95
CA LEU A 43 12.39 5.33 -12.53
C LEU A 43 13.09 6.37 -11.65
N GLU A 44 14.28 6.84 -12.04
CA GLU A 44 15.00 7.93 -11.34
C GLU A 44 14.17 9.22 -11.36
N LYS A 45 13.69 9.62 -12.55
CA LYS A 45 12.82 10.79 -12.68
C LYS A 45 11.49 10.62 -11.94
N TYR A 46 10.95 9.40 -11.89
CA TYR A 46 9.75 9.08 -11.11
C TYR A 46 10.00 9.32 -9.61
N ALA A 47 11.11 8.79 -9.08
CA ALA A 47 11.50 8.92 -7.68
C ALA A 47 11.75 10.38 -7.29
N GLU A 48 12.46 11.14 -8.14
CA GLU A 48 12.66 12.59 -7.96
C GLU A 48 11.34 13.35 -7.89
N ASN A 49 10.43 13.09 -8.85
CA ASN A 49 9.13 13.75 -8.89
C ASN A 49 8.25 13.38 -7.68
N MET A 50 8.27 12.11 -7.25
CA MET A 50 7.54 11.65 -6.08
C MET A 50 8.04 12.32 -4.80
N LYS A 51 9.36 12.42 -4.62
CA LYS A 51 9.96 13.12 -3.50
C LYS A 51 9.57 14.60 -3.49
N LEU A 52 9.68 15.28 -4.62
CA LEU A 52 9.29 16.69 -4.75
C LEU A 52 7.81 16.92 -4.42
N LEU A 53 6.91 16.07 -4.92
CA LEU A 53 5.48 16.14 -4.56
C LEU A 53 5.28 16.00 -3.05
N ALA A 54 5.95 15.04 -2.44
CA ALA A 54 5.77 14.75 -1.04
C ALA A 54 6.30 15.88 -0.13
N THR A 55 7.52 16.35 -0.36
CA THR A 55 8.18 17.32 0.53
C THR A 55 7.80 18.77 0.22
N GLU A 56 7.60 19.13 -1.05
CA GLU A 56 7.32 20.52 -1.41
C GLU A 56 5.83 20.89 -1.37
N PHE A 57 4.94 19.91 -1.54
CA PHE A 57 3.49 20.13 -1.62
C PHE A 57 2.76 19.45 -0.46
N TRP A 58 2.83 18.12 -0.34
CA TRP A 58 2.00 17.40 0.64
C TRP A 58 2.35 17.72 2.10
N GLU A 59 3.63 17.78 2.47
CA GLU A 59 4.05 18.12 3.83
C GLU A 59 3.64 19.54 4.22
N LYS A 60 3.84 20.53 3.32
CA LYS A 60 3.43 21.92 3.57
C LYS A 60 1.93 22.01 3.79
N ASN A 61 1.16 21.25 3.03
CA ASN A 61 -0.30 21.29 3.12
C ASN A 61 -0.82 20.56 4.36
N ASN A 62 -0.21 19.43 4.73
CA ASN A 62 -0.53 18.68 5.95
C ASN A 62 -0.07 19.38 7.24
N SER A 63 0.83 20.35 7.16
CA SER A 63 1.26 21.13 8.34
C SER A 63 0.16 22.03 8.90
N LYS A 64 -0.87 22.34 8.10
CA LYS A 64 -2.02 23.16 8.50
C LYS A 64 -3.17 22.33 9.09
N GLU A 65 -3.29 21.05 8.70
CA GLU A 65 -4.34 20.12 9.18
C GLU A 65 -3.71 18.75 9.48
N SER A 66 -3.34 18.51 10.74
CA SER A 66 -2.65 17.27 11.16
C SER A 66 -3.44 16.00 10.89
N ASP A 67 -4.77 16.09 10.90
CA ASP A 67 -5.69 14.97 10.82
C ASP A 67 -5.81 14.39 9.40
N LEU A 68 -5.17 15.02 8.41
CA LEU A 68 -5.06 14.54 7.03
C LEU A 68 -3.72 13.85 6.73
N CYS A 69 -2.75 13.93 7.64
CA CYS A 69 -1.42 13.38 7.38
C CYS A 69 -1.40 11.85 7.49
N ARG A 70 -1.26 11.19 6.34
CA ARG A 70 -1.21 9.73 6.23
C ARG A 70 -0.10 9.08 7.09
N ILE A 71 1.06 9.73 7.20
CA ILE A 71 2.20 9.27 8.01
C ILE A 71 1.86 9.34 9.50
N LYS A 72 1.31 10.48 9.97
CA LYS A 72 0.85 10.63 11.36
C LYS A 72 -0.28 9.66 11.68
N TRP A 73 -1.16 9.38 10.73
CA TRP A 73 -2.21 8.37 10.92
C TRP A 73 -1.61 7.00 11.23
N VAL A 74 -0.62 6.54 10.46
CA VAL A 74 0.09 5.27 10.74
C VAL A 74 0.75 5.30 12.12
N VAL A 75 1.48 6.36 12.45
CA VAL A 75 2.14 6.54 13.76
C VAL A 75 1.13 6.41 14.91
N ASN A 76 0.03 7.17 14.84
CA ASN A 76 -1.02 7.16 15.86
C ASN A 76 -1.67 5.77 15.97
N GLN A 77 -1.91 5.08 14.85
CA GLN A 77 -2.46 3.71 14.88
C GLN A 77 -1.47 2.72 15.51
N CYS A 78 -0.16 2.86 15.26
CA CYS A 78 0.86 2.06 15.93
C CYS A 78 0.86 2.31 17.43
N GLU A 79 0.79 3.57 17.88
CA GLU A 79 0.75 3.90 19.30
C GLU A 79 -0.49 3.34 20.01
N GLU A 80 -1.67 3.52 19.41
CA GLU A 80 -2.93 2.96 19.93
C GLU A 80 -2.90 1.42 19.99
N TYR A 81 -2.30 0.79 18.99
CA TYR A 81 -2.26 -0.65 18.91
C TYR A 81 -1.21 -1.28 19.84
N PHE A 82 0.06 -0.88 19.73
CA PHE A 82 1.17 -1.55 20.42
C PHE A 82 1.39 -1.07 21.86
N TYR A 83 1.17 0.21 22.16
CA TYR A 83 1.49 0.78 23.48
C TYR A 83 0.26 1.05 24.36
N LYS A 84 -0.94 1.03 23.79
CA LYS A 84 -2.21 1.19 24.52
C LYS A 84 -2.99 -0.12 24.53
N SER A 85 -4.32 -0.05 24.56
CA SER A 85 -5.19 -1.23 24.69
C SER A 85 -5.54 -1.91 23.37
N GLY A 86 -5.05 -1.41 22.24
CA GLY A 86 -5.42 -1.90 20.91
C GLY A 86 -5.00 -3.35 20.66
N TYR A 87 -3.77 -3.74 21.02
CA TYR A 87 -3.29 -5.11 20.86
C TYR A 87 -4.11 -6.09 21.71
N VAL A 88 -4.35 -5.75 22.97
CA VAL A 88 -5.17 -6.56 23.90
C VAL A 88 -6.59 -6.73 23.35
N SER A 89 -7.18 -5.65 22.85
CA SER A 89 -8.52 -5.65 22.25
C SER A 89 -8.58 -6.52 20.98
N ALA A 90 -7.57 -6.44 20.13
CA ALA A 90 -7.46 -7.24 18.91
C ALA A 90 -7.26 -8.72 19.22
N THR A 91 -6.40 -9.06 20.18
CA THR A 91 -6.18 -10.44 20.65
C THR A 91 -7.46 -11.03 21.26
N ALA A 92 -8.20 -10.26 22.06
CA ALA A 92 -9.47 -10.71 22.63
C ALA A 92 -10.53 -10.94 21.53
N LYS A 93 -10.55 -10.08 20.50
CA LYS A 93 -11.45 -10.24 19.34
C LYS A 93 -11.10 -11.48 18.52
N GLU A 94 -9.82 -11.71 18.25
CA GLU A 94 -9.34 -12.89 17.53
C GLU A 94 -9.70 -14.18 18.28
N ASN A 95 -9.51 -14.22 19.59
CA ASN A 95 -9.93 -15.35 20.44
C ASN A 95 -11.43 -15.63 20.36
N LYS A 96 -12.28 -14.59 20.43
CA LYS A 96 -13.74 -14.75 20.28
C LYS A 96 -14.11 -15.35 18.92
N LEU A 97 -13.43 -14.92 17.86
CA LEU A 97 -13.66 -15.44 16.50
C LEU A 97 -13.15 -16.88 16.37
N SER A 98 -12.00 -17.21 16.95
CA SER A 98 -11.47 -18.58 16.99
C SER A 98 -12.39 -19.52 17.74
N THR A 99 -12.92 -19.14 18.91
CA THR A 99 -13.93 -19.94 19.62
C THR A 99 -15.16 -20.16 18.73
N ARG A 100 -15.63 -19.11 18.03
CA ARG A 100 -16.81 -19.18 17.16
C ARG A 100 -16.62 -20.11 15.95
N TYR A 101 -15.49 -20.02 15.25
CA TYR A 101 -15.30 -20.70 13.97
C TYR A 101 -14.50 -22.01 14.08
N LEU A 102 -13.61 -22.12 15.07
CA LEU A 102 -12.64 -23.21 15.21
C LEU A 102 -12.80 -24.00 16.51
N ASN A 103 -13.65 -23.54 17.44
CA ASN A 103 -13.86 -24.15 18.76
C ASN A 103 -12.55 -24.39 19.55
N LYS A 104 -11.58 -23.49 19.42
CA LYS A 104 -10.30 -23.53 20.14
C LYS A 104 -9.80 -22.11 20.48
N PRO A 105 -9.03 -21.93 21.57
CA PRO A 105 -8.37 -20.66 21.85
C PRO A 105 -7.21 -20.41 20.87
N VAL A 106 -6.86 -19.14 20.67
CA VAL A 106 -5.68 -18.73 19.90
C VAL A 106 -4.47 -18.74 20.82
N LYS A 107 -3.30 -19.16 20.30
CA LYS A 107 -2.04 -19.07 21.02
C LYS A 107 -1.77 -17.62 21.41
N GLN A 108 -1.33 -17.39 22.65
CA GLN A 108 -0.88 -16.06 23.06
C GLN A 108 0.51 -15.79 22.49
N VAL A 109 0.67 -14.59 21.95
CA VAL A 109 1.94 -14.04 21.49
C VAL A 109 2.16 -12.77 22.31
N GLU A 110 3.36 -12.62 22.86
CA GLU A 110 3.74 -11.43 23.60
C GLU A 110 4.33 -10.40 22.65
N LEU A 111 4.03 -9.13 22.91
CA LEU A 111 4.72 -8.03 22.25
C LEU A 111 6.14 -7.94 22.81
N SER A 112 7.11 -7.73 21.93
CA SER A 112 8.51 -7.56 22.31
C SER A 112 9.01 -6.18 21.93
N GLY A 113 9.60 -5.47 22.90
CA GLY A 113 10.38 -4.26 22.65
C GLY A 113 9.56 -2.96 22.66
N ASP A 114 10.25 -1.89 23.05
CA ASP A 114 9.69 -0.54 23.07
C ASP A 114 9.81 0.16 21.71
N VAL A 115 10.62 -0.36 20.79
CA VAL A 115 10.82 0.17 19.43
C VAL A 115 10.30 -0.85 18.43
N LEU A 116 9.45 -0.40 17.50
CA LEU A 116 8.80 -1.23 16.51
C LEU A 116 9.65 -1.33 15.24
N LYS A 117 9.84 -2.53 14.74
CA LYS A 117 10.49 -2.74 13.43
C LYS A 117 9.49 -2.49 12.32
N LEU A 118 9.71 -1.41 11.57
CA LEU A 118 8.83 -0.96 10.49
C LEU A 118 9.49 -1.18 9.13
N LEU A 119 8.79 -1.87 8.25
CA LEU A 119 9.11 -1.97 6.82
C LEU A 119 8.24 -0.99 6.03
N ASP A 120 8.84 0.02 5.41
CA ASP A 120 8.16 0.97 4.53
C ASP A 120 8.44 0.60 3.07
N VAL A 121 7.44 0.06 2.37
CA VAL A 121 7.60 -0.46 1.00
C VAL A 121 7.10 0.56 -0.01
N GLY A 122 7.95 0.93 -0.98
CA GLY A 122 7.70 2.06 -1.87
C GLY A 122 7.91 3.39 -1.15
N SER A 123 8.89 3.43 -0.25
CA SER A 123 9.12 4.55 0.66
C SER A 123 9.53 5.83 -0.06
N CYS A 124 10.25 5.69 -1.18
CA CYS A 124 10.90 6.73 -1.96
C CYS A 124 11.98 7.55 -1.20
N TYR A 125 11.67 8.04 0.01
CA TYR A 125 12.50 8.99 0.77
C TYR A 125 12.47 8.82 2.31
N ASN A 126 12.01 7.67 2.83
CA ASN A 126 12.06 7.29 4.25
C ASN A 126 11.42 8.27 5.26
N PRO A 127 10.14 8.66 5.10
CA PRO A 127 9.50 9.63 5.99
C PRO A 127 9.36 9.16 7.45
N PHE A 128 9.30 7.85 7.68
CA PHE A 128 9.09 7.27 9.01
C PHE A 128 10.34 7.32 9.91
N SER A 129 11.53 7.56 9.36
CA SER A 129 12.77 7.72 10.12
C SER A 129 12.73 8.86 11.15
N ASN A 130 11.81 9.81 10.97
CA ASN A 130 11.61 10.95 11.86
C ASN A 130 10.90 10.58 13.19
N PHE A 131 10.44 9.34 13.36
CA PHE A 131 9.68 8.92 14.54
C PHE A 131 10.48 7.90 15.36
N SER A 132 10.80 8.26 16.61
CA SER A 132 11.63 7.45 17.50
C SER A 132 11.01 6.11 17.93
N ILE A 133 9.71 5.91 17.66
CA ILE A 133 9.02 4.64 17.94
C ILE A 133 9.41 3.55 16.92
N PHE A 134 10.09 3.90 15.83
CA PHE A 134 10.41 2.96 14.75
C PHE A 134 11.92 2.74 14.55
N GLU A 135 12.27 1.46 14.36
CA GLU A 135 13.46 1.04 13.64
C GLU A 135 13.04 0.78 12.19
N VAL A 136 13.38 1.69 11.26
CA VAL A 136 12.84 1.69 9.90
C VAL A 136 13.77 0.97 8.92
N THR A 137 13.23 0.00 8.19
CA THR A 137 13.76 -0.48 6.92
C THR A 137 12.92 0.11 5.80
N ALA A 138 13.48 1.03 5.03
CA ALA A 138 12.79 1.66 3.90
C ALA A 138 13.23 1.01 2.58
N LEU A 139 12.28 0.54 1.78
CA LEU A 139 12.52 -0.11 0.49
C LEU A 139 11.88 0.69 -0.66
N ASP A 140 12.54 0.75 -1.81
CA ASP A 140 11.95 1.25 -3.04
C ASP A 140 12.56 0.55 -4.28
N LEU A 141 11.79 0.46 -5.37
CA LEU A 141 12.30 -0.03 -6.66
C LEU A 141 13.41 0.88 -7.20
N MET A 142 13.27 2.20 -6.97
CA MET A 142 14.29 3.21 -7.26
C MET A 142 14.31 4.28 -6.16
N PRO A 143 15.25 4.17 -5.19
CA PRO A 143 15.42 5.12 -4.11
C PRO A 143 15.65 6.57 -4.58
N ALA A 144 15.00 7.56 -3.96
CA ALA A 144 15.29 8.99 -4.16
C ALA A 144 16.30 9.55 -3.13
N THR A 145 16.65 8.75 -2.12
CA THR A 145 17.63 9.06 -1.07
C THR A 145 18.48 7.83 -0.75
N SER A 146 19.68 8.05 -0.23
CA SER A 146 20.66 6.98 0.03
C SER A 146 20.32 6.07 1.20
N ASP A 147 19.40 6.51 2.07
CA ASP A 147 18.92 5.77 3.24
C ASP A 147 17.70 4.87 2.93
N VAL A 148 17.28 4.82 1.66
CA VAL A 148 16.28 3.88 1.15
C VAL A 148 16.99 2.79 0.35
N ILE A 149 16.68 1.53 0.66
CA ILE A 149 17.30 0.36 0.06
C ILE A 149 16.60 0.03 -1.26
N LYS A 150 17.39 -0.22 -2.31
CA LYS A 150 16.84 -0.62 -3.61
C LYS A 150 16.34 -2.06 -3.55
N CYS A 151 15.06 -2.30 -3.83
CA CYS A 151 14.45 -3.63 -3.76
C CYS A 151 13.23 -3.72 -4.71
N ASP A 152 13.15 -4.77 -5.53
CA ASP A 152 11.88 -5.16 -6.15
C ASP A 152 11.09 -6.02 -5.16
N PHE A 153 10.23 -5.38 -4.37
CA PHE A 153 9.44 -6.05 -3.34
C PHE A 153 8.51 -7.14 -3.89
N LEU A 154 8.16 -7.10 -5.18
CA LEU A 154 7.31 -8.12 -5.79
C LEU A 154 8.08 -9.43 -6.02
N SER A 155 9.39 -9.34 -6.24
CA SER A 155 10.27 -10.47 -6.56
C SER A 155 11.27 -10.81 -5.44
N VAL A 156 11.16 -10.15 -4.28
CA VAL A 156 12.05 -10.37 -3.13
C VAL A 156 11.83 -11.77 -2.55
N ASN A 157 12.91 -12.45 -2.20
CA ASN A 157 12.86 -13.71 -1.49
C ASN A 157 12.58 -13.46 -0.01
N ILE A 158 11.84 -14.35 0.61
CA ILE A 158 11.58 -14.32 2.05
C ILE A 158 12.21 -15.56 2.65
N ASP A 159 13.28 -15.34 3.43
CA ASP A 159 14.10 -16.40 4.01
C ASP A 159 14.14 -16.23 5.53
N ILE A 160 13.86 -17.31 6.26
CA ILE A 160 13.90 -17.31 7.73
C ILE A 160 15.33 -17.16 8.26
N ASP A 161 16.33 -17.52 7.47
CA ASP A 161 17.75 -17.46 7.83
C ASP A 161 18.43 -16.14 7.41
N ALA A 162 17.71 -15.24 6.72
CA ALA A 162 18.23 -13.92 6.39
C ALA A 162 18.52 -13.12 7.66
N LYS A 163 19.76 -12.67 7.81
CA LYS A 163 20.22 -11.90 9.00
C LYS A 163 20.60 -10.47 8.69
N ILE A 164 20.89 -10.18 7.44
CA ILE A 164 21.41 -8.90 6.97
C ILE A 164 20.57 -8.48 5.76
N ILE A 165 20.09 -7.24 5.78
CA ILE A 165 19.38 -6.64 4.66
C ILE A 165 20.40 -5.81 3.88
N GLU A 166 20.74 -6.25 2.67
CA GLU A 166 21.75 -5.62 1.81
C GLU A 166 21.13 -4.51 0.93
N ASN A 167 21.98 -3.75 0.21
CA ASN A 167 21.54 -2.77 -0.79
C ASN A 167 22.33 -2.96 -2.09
N PRO A 168 21.70 -3.41 -3.20
CA PRO A 168 20.29 -3.76 -3.35
C PRO A 168 19.87 -5.00 -2.53
N CYS A 169 18.61 -5.03 -2.09
CA CYS A 169 18.03 -6.12 -1.30
C CYS A 169 17.32 -7.14 -2.21
N PHE A 170 17.71 -8.40 -2.06
CA PHE A 170 17.08 -9.55 -2.73
C PHE A 170 16.41 -10.51 -1.76
N ASP A 171 16.78 -10.48 -0.48
CA ASP A 171 16.26 -11.38 0.56
C ASP A 171 15.84 -10.55 1.79
N LEU A 172 14.70 -10.93 2.38
CA LEU A 172 14.18 -10.34 3.59
C LEU A 172 13.86 -11.43 4.63
N PRO A 173 14.06 -11.14 5.94
CA PRO A 173 13.78 -12.09 7.00
C PRO A 173 12.29 -12.33 7.21
N ALA A 174 11.88 -13.60 7.22
CA ALA A 174 10.53 -14.01 7.60
C ALA A 174 10.20 -13.62 9.06
N GLU A 175 8.95 -13.25 9.32
CA GLU A 175 8.43 -12.90 10.65
C GLU A 175 9.30 -11.91 11.45
N HIS A 176 9.90 -10.93 10.77
CA HIS A 176 10.85 -10.01 11.37
C HIS A 176 10.23 -8.68 11.80
N PHE A 177 9.24 -8.20 11.05
CA PHE A 177 8.72 -6.85 11.20
C PHE A 177 7.47 -6.82 12.08
N ASP A 178 7.35 -5.79 12.91
CA ASP A 178 6.14 -5.53 13.69
C ASP A 178 5.10 -4.82 12.81
N VAL A 179 5.57 -4.01 11.86
CA VAL A 179 4.77 -3.17 10.98
C VAL A 179 5.27 -3.25 9.54
N VAL A 180 4.35 -3.38 8.58
CA VAL A 180 4.60 -3.20 7.14
C VAL A 180 3.66 -2.11 6.63
N VAL A 181 4.16 -1.18 5.84
CA VAL A 181 3.39 -0.05 5.30
C VAL A 181 3.38 -0.08 3.78
N PHE A 182 2.18 -0.08 3.20
CA PHE A 182 1.92 0.19 1.79
C PHE A 182 1.23 1.55 1.66
N SER A 183 2.01 2.58 1.36
CA SER A 183 1.52 3.97 1.22
C SER A 183 1.48 4.34 -0.27
N LEU A 184 0.29 4.30 -0.88
CA LEU A 184 0.08 4.53 -2.32
C LEU A 184 0.85 3.54 -3.23
N LEU A 185 1.24 2.39 -2.68
CA LEU A 185 2.05 1.38 -3.37
C LEU A 185 1.21 0.53 -4.32
N LEU A 186 0.04 0.06 -3.89
CA LEU A 186 -0.72 -0.96 -4.62
C LEU A 186 -1.21 -0.45 -5.98
N GLU A 187 -1.39 0.86 -6.13
CA GLU A 187 -1.79 1.52 -7.37
C GLU A 187 -0.68 1.56 -8.40
N TYR A 188 0.56 1.29 -7.99
CA TYR A 188 1.69 1.18 -8.90
C TYR A 188 1.56 -0.05 -9.80
N PHE A 189 1.13 -1.18 -9.22
CA PHE A 189 1.06 -2.45 -9.94
C PHE A 189 -0.08 -2.43 -10.97
N PRO A 190 0.11 -3.02 -12.16
CA PRO A 190 -0.92 -3.06 -13.18
C PRO A 190 -2.00 -4.11 -12.93
N PHE A 191 -1.70 -5.22 -12.26
CA PHE A 191 -2.64 -6.34 -12.09
C PHE A 191 -2.96 -6.69 -10.62
N SER A 192 -4.15 -7.27 -10.41
CA SER A 192 -4.64 -7.63 -9.07
C SER A 192 -3.81 -8.72 -8.43
N ASP A 193 -3.33 -9.68 -9.21
CA ASP A 193 -2.45 -10.74 -8.73
C ASP A 193 -1.17 -10.17 -8.14
N GLN A 194 -0.53 -9.21 -8.82
CA GLN A 194 0.70 -8.58 -8.30
C GLN A 194 0.44 -7.84 -6.98
N ARG A 195 -0.70 -7.13 -6.87
CA ARG A 195 -1.13 -6.51 -5.60
C ARG A 195 -1.35 -7.55 -4.50
N PHE A 196 -1.96 -8.68 -4.84
CA PHE A 196 -2.17 -9.80 -3.92
C PHE A 196 -0.85 -10.44 -3.47
N ARG A 197 0.10 -10.68 -4.38
CA ARG A 197 1.45 -11.18 -4.06
C ARG A 197 2.21 -10.23 -3.15
N CYS A 198 2.11 -8.91 -3.36
CA CYS A 198 2.68 -7.95 -2.40
C CYS A 198 2.09 -8.11 -0.99
N CYS A 199 0.77 -8.27 -0.88
CA CYS A 199 0.14 -8.56 0.41
C CYS A 199 0.59 -9.91 1.00
N ALA A 200 0.82 -10.93 0.17
CA ALA A 200 1.37 -12.21 0.60
C ALA A 200 2.79 -12.05 1.15
N ASN A 201 3.66 -11.30 0.46
CA ASN A 201 5.01 -11.00 0.95
C ASN A 201 4.95 -10.29 2.31
N ALA A 202 4.09 -9.27 2.45
CA ALA A 202 3.90 -8.61 3.74
C ALA A 202 3.41 -9.57 4.85
N TYR A 203 2.58 -10.56 4.52
CA TYR A 203 2.12 -11.56 5.48
C TYR A 203 3.27 -12.43 6.02
N GLU A 204 4.15 -12.89 5.14
CA GLU A 204 5.31 -13.72 5.54
C GLU A 204 6.34 -12.91 6.35
N LEU A 205 6.51 -11.61 6.04
CA LEU A 205 7.44 -10.71 6.71
C LEU A 205 6.98 -10.25 8.10
N LEU A 206 5.67 -10.18 8.34
CA LEU A 206 5.11 -9.72 9.61
C LEU A 206 5.22 -10.79 10.70
N LYS A 207 5.53 -10.37 11.93
CA LYS A 207 5.32 -11.20 13.11
C LYS A 207 3.83 -11.52 13.31
N PRO A 208 3.48 -12.67 13.90
CA PRO A 208 2.12 -12.93 14.37
C PRO A 208 1.61 -11.80 15.28
N GLY A 209 0.46 -11.22 14.94
CA GLY A 209 -0.11 -10.05 15.63
C GLY A 209 0.42 -8.69 15.18
N GLY A 210 1.39 -8.63 14.25
CA GLY A 210 1.87 -7.40 13.62
C GLY A 210 0.84 -6.76 12.69
N LEU A 211 1.13 -5.54 12.22
CA LEU A 211 0.21 -4.73 11.42
C LEU A 211 0.70 -4.52 9.98
N LEU A 212 -0.17 -4.80 9.01
CA LEU A 212 -0.09 -4.29 7.64
C LEU A 212 -0.95 -3.03 7.54
N PHE A 213 -0.34 -1.92 7.13
CA PHE A 213 -1.04 -0.70 6.74
C PHE A 213 -1.18 -0.61 5.23
N ILE A 214 -2.39 -0.29 4.76
CA ILE A 214 -2.66 -0.01 3.35
C ILE A 214 -3.35 1.35 3.28
N LEU A 215 -2.67 2.30 2.64
CA LEU A 215 -3.17 3.65 2.37
C LEU A 215 -3.31 3.81 0.87
N THR A 216 -4.55 3.77 0.40
CA THR A 216 -4.89 3.77 -1.04
C THR A 216 -5.64 5.05 -1.40
N PRO A 217 -5.36 5.66 -2.56
CA PRO A 217 -6.02 6.88 -3.02
C PRO A 217 -7.49 6.62 -3.34
N ASP A 218 -8.35 7.50 -2.84
CA ASP A 218 -9.74 7.61 -3.27
C ASP A 218 -10.24 9.03 -3.07
N SER A 219 -10.51 9.73 -4.18
CA SER A 219 -11.10 11.08 -4.16
C SER A 219 -12.62 11.07 -4.36
N LYS A 220 -13.25 9.89 -4.48
CA LYS A 220 -14.72 9.77 -4.54
C LYS A 220 -15.31 9.75 -3.12
N HIS A 221 -16.63 9.94 -3.03
CA HIS A 221 -17.38 9.76 -1.79
C HIS A 221 -17.14 8.37 -1.19
N ALA A 222 -17.17 8.26 0.15
CA ALA A 222 -16.74 7.08 0.91
C ALA A 222 -17.39 5.75 0.50
N THR A 223 -18.59 5.78 -0.09
CA THR A 223 -19.33 4.58 -0.50
C THR A 223 -19.08 4.16 -1.94
N ALA A 224 -18.50 5.03 -2.78
CA ALA A 224 -18.34 4.80 -4.21
C ALA A 224 -17.55 3.52 -4.53
N ASN A 225 -16.51 3.25 -3.73
CA ASN A 225 -15.64 2.08 -3.90
C ASN A 225 -15.84 1.02 -2.82
N SER A 226 -17.01 1.00 -2.16
CA SER A 226 -17.31 0.05 -1.07
C SER A 226 -17.21 -1.42 -1.49
N LYS A 227 -17.57 -1.76 -2.73
CA LYS A 227 -17.40 -3.11 -3.30
C LYS A 227 -15.94 -3.50 -3.45
N VAL A 228 -15.09 -2.57 -3.91
CA VAL A 228 -13.64 -2.77 -4.02
C VAL A 228 -13.04 -3.01 -2.63
N MET A 229 -13.38 -2.16 -1.66
CA MET A 229 -12.91 -2.33 -0.27
C MET A 229 -13.40 -3.63 0.39
N LYS A 230 -14.60 -4.12 0.01
CA LYS A 230 -15.10 -5.42 0.43
C LYS A 230 -14.27 -6.57 -0.18
N SER A 231 -13.94 -6.46 -1.46
CA SER A 231 -13.13 -7.44 -2.20
C SER A 231 -11.72 -7.54 -1.60
N TRP A 232 -11.08 -6.40 -1.30
CA TRP A 232 -9.78 -6.38 -0.61
C TRP A 232 -9.81 -7.05 0.75
N ARG A 233 -10.89 -6.83 1.52
CA ARG A 233 -11.06 -7.49 2.81
C ARG A 233 -11.14 -9.01 2.66
N TYR A 234 -11.73 -9.52 1.58
CA TYR A 234 -11.78 -10.95 1.29
C TYR A 234 -10.42 -11.51 0.89
N ALA A 235 -9.71 -10.83 -0.02
CA ALA A 235 -8.35 -11.18 -0.42
C ALA A 235 -7.41 -11.24 0.81
N LEU A 236 -7.40 -10.20 1.64
CA LEU A 236 -6.55 -10.15 2.82
C LEU A 236 -6.94 -11.21 3.86
N ALA A 237 -8.24 -11.51 4.01
CA ALA A 237 -8.69 -12.57 4.90
C ALA A 237 -8.27 -13.97 4.43
N SER A 238 -8.12 -14.21 3.12
CA SER A 238 -7.64 -15.49 2.59
C SER A 238 -6.17 -15.73 2.97
N LEU A 239 -5.33 -14.68 2.99
CA LEU A 239 -3.95 -14.75 3.43
C LEU A 239 -3.84 -15.05 4.93
N GLY A 240 -4.72 -14.45 5.74
CA GLY A 240 -4.69 -14.59 7.19
C GLY A 240 -4.80 -13.26 7.93
N PHE A 241 -5.10 -12.16 7.24
CA PHE A 241 -5.23 -10.85 7.86
C PHE A 241 -6.63 -10.60 8.41
N TRP A 242 -6.71 -9.77 9.46
CA TRP A 242 -7.97 -9.26 10.01
C TRP A 242 -7.94 -7.75 10.17
N ARG A 243 -8.94 -7.05 9.63
CA ARG A 243 -9.00 -5.58 9.72
C ARG A 243 -9.27 -5.12 11.16
N VAL A 244 -8.36 -4.33 11.71
CA VAL A 244 -8.47 -3.75 13.06
C VAL A 244 -8.84 -2.28 13.03
N SER A 245 -8.47 -1.55 11.97
CA SER A 245 -8.81 -0.14 11.79
C SER A 245 -9.15 0.19 10.34
N TYR A 246 -10.01 1.19 10.16
CA TYR A 246 -10.38 1.77 8.87
C TYR A 246 -10.78 3.23 9.08
N GLN A 247 -10.22 4.12 8.27
CA GLN A 247 -10.61 5.53 8.21
C GLN A 247 -10.59 6.01 6.77
N LYS A 248 -11.64 6.70 6.34
CA LYS A 248 -11.65 7.46 5.09
C LYS A 248 -11.15 8.88 5.40
N LEU A 249 -9.98 9.24 4.89
CA LEU A 249 -9.54 10.64 4.80
C LEU A 249 -10.07 11.26 3.51
N ARG A 250 -9.92 12.57 3.32
CA ARG A 250 -10.45 13.28 2.14
C ARG A 250 -10.11 12.59 0.82
N HIS A 251 -8.85 12.21 0.63
CA HIS A 251 -8.33 11.61 -0.61
C HIS A 251 -7.79 10.18 -0.46
N LEU A 252 -8.01 9.54 0.69
CA LEU A 252 -7.41 8.23 1.01
C LEU A 252 -8.40 7.32 1.73
N HIS A 253 -8.31 6.02 1.49
CA HIS A 253 -8.70 5.02 2.49
C HIS A 253 -7.45 4.58 3.24
N CYS A 254 -7.52 4.63 4.57
CA CYS A 254 -6.46 4.21 5.46
C CYS A 254 -6.95 2.98 6.22
N MET A 255 -6.23 1.87 6.09
CA MET A 255 -6.61 0.59 6.67
C MET A 255 -5.45 -0.03 7.43
N ALA A 256 -5.75 -0.64 8.57
CA ALA A 256 -4.81 -1.44 9.32
C ALA A 256 -5.34 -2.87 9.48
N TYR A 257 -4.50 -3.83 9.13
CA TYR A 257 -4.79 -5.25 9.16
C TYR A 257 -3.80 -5.95 10.07
N ARG A 258 -4.29 -6.69 11.06
CA ARG A 258 -3.49 -7.55 11.91
C ARG A 258 -3.21 -8.87 11.20
N LYS A 259 -1.96 -9.34 11.18
CA LYS A 259 -1.64 -10.75 10.88
C LYS A 259 -2.23 -11.60 12.01
N CYS A 260 -3.27 -12.39 11.73
CA CYS A 260 -3.83 -13.29 12.74
C CYS A 260 -2.73 -14.24 13.22
N VAL A 261 -2.73 -14.51 14.53
CA VAL A 261 -1.86 -15.53 15.13
C VAL A 261 -2.28 -16.91 14.65
N ASP A 262 -3.58 -17.14 14.48
CA ASP A 262 -4.09 -18.31 13.74
C ASP A 262 -4.78 -17.85 12.45
N PRO A 263 -4.16 -18.04 11.25
CA PRO A 263 -4.76 -17.63 9.99
C PRO A 263 -6.09 -18.30 9.68
N GLN A 264 -6.40 -19.45 10.30
CA GLN A 264 -7.68 -20.12 10.10
C GLN A 264 -8.85 -19.29 10.60
N VAL A 265 -8.64 -18.32 11.51
CA VAL A 265 -9.69 -17.44 12.02
C VAL A 265 -10.28 -16.56 10.92
N SER A 266 -9.42 -15.85 10.18
CA SER A 266 -9.84 -14.98 9.07
C SER A 266 -10.29 -15.78 7.86
N ARG A 267 -9.63 -16.91 7.55
CA ARG A 267 -10.04 -17.83 6.47
C ARG A 267 -11.41 -18.46 6.72
N SER A 268 -11.71 -18.87 7.95
CA SER A 268 -13.04 -19.42 8.29
C SER A 268 -14.14 -18.36 8.23
N TRP A 269 -13.83 -17.12 8.63
CA TRP A 269 -14.75 -16.01 8.41
C TRP A 269 -15.04 -15.79 6.92
N LEU A 270 -14.02 -15.85 6.07
CA LEU A 270 -14.15 -15.73 4.61
C LEU A 270 -15.03 -16.84 4.02
N VAL A 271 -14.84 -18.10 4.43
CA VAL A 271 -15.70 -19.23 4.01
C VAL A 271 -17.16 -18.94 4.36
N ALA A 272 -17.43 -18.40 5.55
CA ALA A 272 -18.78 -18.00 5.96
C ALA A 272 -19.36 -16.80 5.18
N GLN A 273 -18.56 -16.11 4.35
CA GLN A 273 -19.05 -15.07 3.44
C GLN A 273 -19.44 -15.61 2.06
N GLU A 274 -19.24 -16.91 1.81
CA GLU A 274 -19.59 -17.59 0.54
C GLU A 274 -18.96 -16.94 -0.70
N CYS A 275 -17.77 -16.34 -0.56
CA CYS A 275 -17.03 -15.77 -1.68
C CYS A 275 -16.53 -16.89 -2.60
N GLN A 276 -16.92 -16.83 -3.88
CA GLN A 276 -16.54 -17.80 -4.92
C GLN A 276 -15.38 -17.31 -5.80
N GLU A 277 -14.98 -16.05 -5.65
CA GLU A 277 -13.92 -15.43 -6.44
C GLU A 277 -12.55 -15.85 -5.93
N LEU A 278 -11.58 -15.95 -6.84
CA LEU A 278 -10.21 -16.29 -6.50
C LEU A 278 -9.54 -15.11 -5.77
N PRO A 279 -8.80 -15.33 -4.66
CA PRO A 279 -8.18 -14.24 -3.90
C PRO A 279 -7.30 -13.28 -4.72
N GLU A 280 -6.56 -13.80 -5.69
CA GLU A 280 -5.69 -13.04 -6.59
C GLU A 280 -6.45 -12.08 -7.52
N THR A 281 -7.76 -12.27 -7.73
CA THR A 281 -8.60 -11.36 -8.54
C THR A 281 -9.26 -10.26 -7.69
N LEU A 282 -9.24 -10.41 -6.35
CA LEU A 282 -10.01 -9.57 -5.43
C LEU A 282 -9.26 -8.30 -4.98
N MET A 283 -7.95 -8.23 -5.14
CA MET A 283 -7.15 -7.00 -4.95
C MET A 283 -7.28 -6.07 -6.16
N CYS A 284 -8.50 -5.80 -6.63
CA CYS A 284 -8.76 -4.97 -7.80
C CYS A 284 -8.81 -3.46 -7.45
N ILE A 285 -8.56 -2.59 -8.42
CA ILE A 285 -8.71 -1.13 -8.28
C ILE A 285 -9.66 -0.62 -9.36
N PRO A 286 -10.27 0.58 -9.21
CA PRO A 286 -11.18 1.13 -10.22
C PRO A 286 -10.59 1.14 -11.65
N GLN A 287 -9.28 1.37 -11.76
CA GLN A 287 -8.54 1.42 -13.03
C GLN A 287 -8.47 0.08 -13.76
N ASP A 288 -8.70 -1.05 -13.08
CA ASP A 288 -8.69 -2.37 -13.72
C ASP A 288 -9.86 -2.53 -14.70
N PHE A 289 -10.97 -1.87 -14.39
CA PHE A 289 -12.23 -1.94 -15.14
C PHE A 289 -12.31 -0.93 -16.28
N HIS A 290 -11.25 -0.17 -16.54
CA HIS A 290 -11.21 0.78 -17.64
C HIS A 290 -10.92 0.07 -18.96
N ASP A 291 -11.70 0.43 -19.98
CA ASP A 291 -11.41 0.11 -21.37
C ASP A 291 -10.34 1.09 -21.87
N TYR A 292 -9.08 0.65 -21.81
CA TYR A 292 -7.99 1.34 -22.49
C TYR A 292 -8.08 0.96 -23.97
N CYS A 293 -8.72 1.79 -24.80
CA CYS A 293 -8.77 1.55 -26.24
C CYS A 293 -7.35 1.36 -26.81
N ASP A 294 -7.10 0.21 -27.43
CA ASP A 294 -5.86 -0.11 -28.14
C ASP A 294 -5.65 0.90 -29.28
N THR A 295 -4.83 1.93 -29.03
CA THR A 295 -4.28 2.78 -30.08
C THR A 295 -2.93 2.25 -30.49
N SER A 296 -2.91 0.99 -30.94
CA SER A 296 -1.74 0.35 -31.56
C SER A 296 -1.37 0.95 -32.92
N ALA A 297 -2.07 1.99 -33.37
CA ALA A 297 -1.79 2.73 -34.61
C ALA A 297 -1.19 4.13 -34.41
N ASP A 298 -1.16 4.70 -33.20
CA ASP A 298 -0.73 6.10 -32.98
C ASP A 298 0.30 6.26 -31.87
N VAL A 299 1.44 5.58 -32.02
CA VAL A 299 2.67 5.91 -31.27
C VAL A 299 3.21 7.31 -31.65
N ALA A 300 2.55 8.03 -32.57
CA ALA A 300 2.90 9.40 -32.96
C ALA A 300 1.88 10.48 -32.54
N LEU A 301 0.69 10.13 -32.05
CA LEU A 301 -0.31 11.12 -31.62
C LEU A 301 -1.00 10.62 -30.36
N LEU A 302 -0.78 11.35 -29.26
CA LEU A 302 -1.50 11.20 -28.00
C LEU A 302 -3.00 11.08 -28.31
N PRO A 303 -3.66 9.96 -28.01
CA PRO A 303 -5.10 9.83 -28.26
C PRO A 303 -5.83 10.90 -27.44
N GLU A 304 -6.76 11.61 -28.08
CA GLU A 304 -7.65 12.53 -27.39
C GLU A 304 -8.37 11.78 -26.26
N ARG A 305 -8.13 12.31 -25.07
CA ARG A 305 -8.30 11.68 -23.77
C ARG A 305 -9.77 11.75 -23.34
N CYS A 306 -10.26 10.71 -22.65
CA CYS A 306 -11.46 10.89 -21.82
C CYS A 306 -11.07 11.74 -20.60
N ASP A 307 -11.48 13.01 -20.60
CA ASP A 307 -11.14 14.01 -19.58
C ASP A 307 -11.75 13.77 -18.18
N VAL A 308 -12.67 12.81 -18.06
CA VAL A 308 -13.51 12.65 -16.86
C VAL A 308 -12.84 11.86 -15.72
N ASP A 309 -11.92 10.95 -16.02
CA ASP A 309 -11.22 10.15 -14.99
C ASP A 309 -9.70 10.42 -14.93
N ASN A 310 -9.14 11.02 -15.99
CA ASN A 310 -7.82 11.66 -15.93
C ASN A 310 -7.82 12.81 -14.92
N SER A 311 -8.94 13.53 -14.81
CA SER A 311 -9.18 14.49 -13.72
C SER A 311 -9.30 13.80 -12.36
N LEU A 312 -9.74 12.54 -12.24
CA LEU A 312 -9.91 11.91 -10.91
C LEU A 312 -8.60 11.46 -10.27
N LEU A 313 -7.65 10.88 -11.03
CA LEU A 313 -6.29 10.60 -10.54
C LEU A 313 -5.43 11.87 -10.52
N ALA A 314 -5.67 12.81 -11.46
CA ALA A 314 -5.01 14.11 -11.43
C ALA A 314 -5.42 14.95 -10.27
N ASP A 315 -6.70 15.02 -9.96
CA ASP A 315 -7.21 15.50 -8.71
C ASP A 315 -6.56 14.64 -7.63
N THR A 316 -6.64 13.32 -7.55
CA THR A 316 -6.08 12.62 -6.37
C THR A 316 -4.61 12.95 -6.02
N PHE A 317 -3.71 13.13 -7.00
CA PHE A 317 -2.36 13.63 -6.71
C PHE A 317 -2.28 15.17 -6.52
N SER A 318 -3.10 15.96 -7.22
CA SER A 318 -3.15 17.44 -7.16
C SER A 318 -4.15 18.05 -6.16
N SER A 319 -4.97 17.21 -5.53
CA SER A 319 -6.13 17.45 -4.68
C SER A 319 -5.84 16.96 -3.26
N LEU A 320 -4.78 16.15 -3.07
CA LEU A 320 -4.01 16.19 -1.82
C LEU A 320 -3.69 17.66 -1.52
N PRO A 321 -4.08 18.14 -0.35
CA PRO A 321 -4.83 19.39 -0.21
C PRO A 321 -4.08 20.60 -0.74
N ASP A 322 -4.51 21.22 -1.84
CA ASP A 322 -3.97 22.54 -2.28
C ASP A 322 -4.95 23.70 -2.04
N VAL A 323 -6.08 23.47 -1.35
CA VAL A 323 -7.08 24.53 -1.06
C VAL A 323 -7.89 24.28 0.22
N ASP A 324 -7.87 25.33 1.03
CA ASP A 324 -8.77 25.72 2.13
C ASP A 324 -10.26 25.50 1.81
N VAL A 325 -11.01 24.88 2.71
CA VAL A 325 -12.47 24.98 2.71
C VAL A 325 -12.97 25.27 4.12
N PHE A 326 -12.60 26.43 4.64
CA PHE A 326 -13.44 27.20 5.57
C PHE A 326 -13.33 28.69 5.24
N SER A 327 -14.23 29.16 4.39
CA SER A 327 -14.99 30.36 4.74
C SER A 327 -16.13 29.94 5.66
#